data_AF-A0A1Q7P6M3-F1
#
_entry.id   AF-A0A1Q7P6M3-F1
#
_cell.length_a   1.000
_cell.length_b   1.000
_cell.length_c   1.000
_cell.angle_alpha   90.00
_cell.angle_beta   90.00
_cell.angle_gamma   90.00
#
_symmetry.space_group_name_H-M   'P 1'
#
loop_
_entity.id
_entity.type
_entity.pdbx_description
1 polymer ?
#
loop_
_entity_poly.entity_id
_entity_poly.type
_entity_poly.pdbx_seq_one_letter_code
_entity_poly.pdbx_strand_id
1 'polypeptide(L)'
;MQIRKTRFDTKRITLTASLAALYIIPRTIPLDRLIGISGAITFSGIITPVLGVFLAPSYGILAVFLGTMIAAFIPGSAGTLKFGGLDFLGGALNVALISLLIRGRRTEATLMYVATLGLFVINPNTEIFVGSNLPNLSPPFQWLRLPSPPVPYLWLHLVALAVLVSPLTRNLRDSFVFGARRDLAKAVLVVAFIGTMIEHVTGGILFASVVGAGARSFWPAIFLVYPFERTIIVFGAVLLCSPLLLASRDLIARYRLQET
;
A
#
# COMPACT_ATOMS: atom_id res chain seq x y z
N MET A 1 -22.65 1.52 -34.59
CA MET A 1 -21.72 1.07 -33.52
C MET A 1 -20.33 1.64 -33.82
N GLN A 2 -20.02 2.85 -33.33
CA GLN A 2 -18.70 3.45 -33.51
C GLN A 2 -17.72 2.80 -32.54
N ILE A 3 -16.78 2.03 -33.08
CA ILE A 3 -15.60 1.58 -32.33
C ILE A 3 -14.80 2.85 -32.02
N ARG A 4 -14.86 3.32 -30.76
CA ARG A 4 -13.94 4.36 -30.27
C ARG A 4 -12.52 3.85 -30.51
N LYS A 5 -11.81 4.43 -31.48
CA LYS A 5 -10.36 4.28 -31.61
C LYS A 5 -9.75 4.70 -30.28
N THR A 6 -9.37 3.76 -29.43
CA THR A 6 -8.51 4.01 -28.28
C THR A 6 -7.15 4.42 -28.84
N ARG A 7 -6.96 5.72 -29.04
CA ARG A 7 -5.67 6.28 -29.44
C ARG A 7 -4.68 5.89 -28.35
N PHE A 8 -3.66 5.09 -28.68
CA PHE A 8 -2.55 4.82 -27.78
C PHE A 8 -1.96 6.17 -27.36
N ASP A 9 -2.16 6.55 -26.10
CA ASP A 9 -1.67 7.82 -25.58
C ASP A 9 -0.21 7.62 -25.16
N THR A 10 0.70 7.90 -26.10
CA THR A 10 2.15 7.79 -25.93
C THR A 10 2.60 8.49 -24.66
N LYS A 11 2.01 9.64 -24.30
CA LYS A 11 2.36 10.39 -23.10
C LYS A 11 2.06 9.58 -21.83
N ARG A 12 0.90 8.90 -21.77
CA ARG A 12 0.53 8.05 -20.62
C ARG A 12 1.43 6.84 -20.53
N ILE A 13 1.78 6.24 -21.66
CA ILE A 13 2.67 5.06 -21.70
C ILE A 13 4.07 5.44 -21.24
N THR A 14 4.63 6.53 -21.75
CA THR A 14 5.94 7.03 -21.31
C THR A 14 5.93 7.35 -19.82
N LEU A 15 4.92 8.05 -19.32
CA LEU A 15 4.80 8.34 -17.89
C LEU A 15 4.70 7.06 -17.04
N THR A 16 3.90 6.09 -17.50
CA THR A 16 3.76 4.79 -16.83
C THR A 16 5.10 4.04 -16.80
N ALA A 17 5.84 4.03 -17.90
CA ALA A 17 7.15 3.40 -17.98
C ALA A 17 8.18 4.08 -17.06
N SER A 18 8.23 5.42 -17.05
CA SER A 18 9.12 6.18 -16.15
C SER A 18 8.80 5.94 -14.68
N LEU A 19 7.52 5.90 -14.31
CA LEU A 19 7.11 5.63 -12.93
C LEU A 19 7.26 4.16 -12.53
N ALA A 20 7.15 3.22 -13.48
CA ALA A 20 7.52 1.83 -13.27
C ALA A 20 9.02 1.72 -12.95
N ALA A 21 9.88 2.42 -13.72
CA ALA A 21 11.31 2.48 -13.45
C ALA A 21 11.62 3.07 -12.06
N LEU A 22 10.91 4.14 -11.68
CA LEU A 22 11.01 4.72 -10.34
C LEU A 22 10.56 3.75 -9.24
N TYR A 23 9.62 2.84 -9.51
CA TYR A 23 9.18 1.81 -8.57
C TYR A 23 10.16 0.64 -8.43
N ILE A 24 10.88 0.28 -9.51
CA ILE A 24 11.85 -0.82 -9.52
C ILE A 24 12.97 -0.57 -8.50
N ILE A 25 13.55 0.64 -8.47
CA ILE A 25 14.72 0.92 -7.63
C ILE A 25 14.40 0.74 -6.14
N PRO A 26 13.36 1.35 -5.54
CA PRO A 26 13.02 1.11 -4.15
C PRO A 26 12.55 -0.33 -3.88
N ARG A 27 12.07 -1.06 -4.90
CA ARG A 27 11.65 -2.47 -4.77
C ARG A 27 12.85 -3.41 -4.60
N THR A 28 14.06 -3.03 -5.03
CA THR A 28 15.26 -3.84 -4.81
C THR A 28 15.88 -3.66 -3.42
N ILE A 29 15.47 -2.61 -2.68
CA ILE A 29 16.04 -2.24 -1.38
C ILE A 29 15.16 -2.80 -0.25
N PRO A 30 15.69 -3.63 0.66
CA PRO A 30 14.95 -4.15 1.80
C PRO A 30 14.76 -3.06 2.86
N LEU A 31 13.55 -2.93 3.38
CA LEU A 31 13.19 -2.10 4.53
C LEU A 31 13.13 -2.93 5.81
N ASP A 32 12.48 -4.09 5.76
CA ASP A 32 12.40 -5.04 6.87
C ASP A 32 12.26 -6.48 6.33
N ARG A 33 12.43 -7.49 7.17
CA ARG A 33 12.25 -8.91 6.83
C ARG A 33 10.80 -9.34 7.00
N LEU A 34 10.33 -10.23 6.13
CA LEU A 34 9.04 -10.87 6.31
C LEU A 34 9.10 -11.84 7.50
N ILE A 35 8.06 -11.81 8.33
CA ILE A 35 7.91 -12.75 9.46
C ILE A 35 7.25 -14.02 8.94
N GLY A 36 7.84 -15.17 9.25
CA GLY A 36 7.32 -16.50 8.92
C GLY A 36 7.68 -17.05 7.54
N ILE A 37 8.16 -16.21 6.62
CA ILE A 37 8.69 -16.63 5.31
C ILE A 37 9.97 -15.87 4.96
N SER A 38 10.81 -16.44 4.10
CA SER A 38 11.99 -15.75 3.58
C SER A 38 11.59 -14.63 2.62
N GLY A 39 12.05 -13.41 2.88
CA GLY A 39 11.82 -12.24 2.02
C GLY A 39 11.90 -10.94 2.78
N ALA A 40 11.57 -9.84 2.09
CA ALA A 40 11.62 -8.51 2.67
C ALA A 40 10.42 -7.65 2.27
N ILE A 41 10.01 -6.81 3.21
CA ILE A 41 9.27 -5.58 2.92
C ILE A 41 10.27 -4.60 2.31
N THR A 42 9.88 -3.89 1.25
CA THR A 42 10.80 -3.08 0.45
C THR A 42 10.46 -1.60 0.53
N PHE A 43 11.42 -0.73 0.18
CA PHE A 43 11.21 0.72 0.13
C PHE A 43 10.16 1.16 -0.91
N SER A 44 9.72 0.27 -1.82
CA SER A 44 8.68 0.57 -2.82
C SER A 44 7.35 1.05 -2.22
N GLY A 45 6.98 0.62 -1.01
CA GLY A 45 5.76 1.12 -0.35
C GLY A 45 5.78 2.65 -0.15
N ILE A 46 6.97 3.23 0.04
CA ILE A 46 7.17 4.67 0.27
C ILE A 46 6.84 5.50 -0.97
N ILE A 47 7.10 4.99 -2.18
CA ILE A 47 6.92 5.75 -3.42
C ILE A 47 5.51 5.60 -4.02
N THR A 48 4.68 4.70 -3.49
CA THR A 48 3.31 4.45 -3.99
C THR A 48 2.42 5.69 -4.07
N PRO A 49 2.51 6.71 -3.18
CA PRO A 49 1.72 7.93 -3.34
C PRO A 49 2.07 8.71 -4.60
N VAL A 50 3.33 8.75 -5.02
CA VAL A 50 3.74 9.40 -6.28
C VAL A 50 3.05 8.72 -7.46
N LEU A 51 3.10 7.38 -7.52
CA LEU A 51 2.45 6.62 -8.58
C LEU A 51 0.94 6.87 -8.60
N GLY A 52 0.28 6.83 -7.44
CA GLY A 52 -1.17 7.00 -7.34
C GLY A 52 -1.66 8.42 -7.68
N VAL A 53 -0.85 9.45 -7.41
CA VAL A 53 -1.18 10.83 -7.76
C VAL A 53 -1.11 11.06 -9.27
N PHE A 54 -0.09 10.51 -9.94
CA PHE A 54 0.12 10.71 -11.37
C PHE A 54 -0.69 9.78 -12.27
N LEU A 55 -0.78 8.49 -11.92
CA LEU A 55 -1.33 7.47 -12.80
C LEU A 55 -2.81 7.23 -12.53
N ALA A 56 -3.55 6.85 -13.57
CA ALA A 56 -4.90 6.31 -13.38
C ALA A 56 -4.80 4.90 -12.81
N PRO A 57 -5.85 4.37 -12.13
CA PRO A 57 -5.76 3.10 -11.43
C PRO A 57 -5.16 1.97 -12.28
N SER A 58 -5.61 1.82 -13.54
CA SER A 58 -5.08 0.79 -14.46
C SER A 58 -3.60 0.96 -14.79
N TYR A 59 -3.15 2.19 -15.09
CA TYR A 59 -1.74 2.48 -15.36
C TYR A 59 -0.87 2.34 -14.11
N GLY A 60 -1.39 2.71 -12.95
CA GLY A 60 -0.72 2.54 -11.67
C GLY A 60 -0.51 1.06 -11.32
N ILE A 61 -1.54 0.23 -11.50
CA ILE A 61 -1.45 -1.23 -11.36
C ILE A 61 -0.40 -1.78 -12.33
N LEU A 62 -0.43 -1.35 -13.60
CA LEU A 62 0.54 -1.81 -14.60
C LEU A 62 1.98 -1.41 -14.22
N ALA A 63 2.20 -0.19 -13.73
CA ALA A 63 3.52 0.26 -13.30
C ALA A 63 4.05 -0.58 -12.12
N VAL A 64 3.21 -0.87 -11.13
CA VAL A 64 3.58 -1.73 -9.99
C VAL A 64 3.82 -3.17 -10.43
N PHE A 65 2.98 -3.70 -11.32
CA PHE A 65 3.15 -5.05 -11.88
C PHE A 65 4.48 -5.18 -12.59
N LEU A 66 4.75 -4.31 -13.58
CA LEU A 66 6.01 -4.32 -14.32
C LEU A 66 7.19 -4.11 -13.39
N GLY A 67 7.10 -3.15 -12.47
CA GLY A 67 8.18 -2.86 -11.54
C GLY A 67 8.48 -4.03 -10.59
N THR A 68 7.45 -4.76 -10.15
CA THR A 68 7.62 -5.95 -9.32
C THR A 68 8.22 -7.11 -10.12
N MET A 69 7.72 -7.37 -11.32
CA MET A 69 8.24 -8.44 -12.17
C MET A 69 9.70 -8.19 -12.56
N ILE A 70 10.03 -6.97 -13.00
CA ILE A 70 11.41 -6.63 -13.40
C ILE A 70 12.35 -6.68 -12.18
N ALA A 71 11.95 -6.12 -11.03
CA ALA A 71 12.77 -6.15 -9.82
C ALA A 71 13.08 -7.57 -9.33
N ALA A 72 12.21 -8.55 -9.62
CA ALA A 72 12.43 -9.95 -9.27
C ALA A 72 13.56 -10.61 -10.07
N PHE A 73 13.87 -10.10 -11.28
CA PHE A 73 14.96 -10.60 -12.12
C PHE A 73 16.31 -9.91 -11.84
N ILE A 74 16.35 -8.91 -10.95
CA ILE A 74 17.60 -8.24 -10.57
C ILE A 74 18.35 -9.11 -9.55
N PRO A 75 19.59 -9.55 -9.82
CA PRO A 75 20.36 -10.37 -8.89
C PRO A 75 20.56 -9.67 -7.53
N GLY A 76 20.35 -10.41 -6.43
CA GLY A 76 20.47 -9.87 -5.07
C GLY A 76 19.35 -8.91 -4.64
N SER A 77 18.33 -8.72 -5.47
CA SER A 77 17.18 -7.85 -5.18
C SER A 77 16.35 -8.36 -4.00
N ALA A 78 15.94 -7.44 -3.13
CA ALA A 78 14.92 -7.71 -2.13
C ALA A 78 13.52 -7.97 -2.73
N GLY A 79 13.30 -7.63 -4.00
CA GLY A 79 12.04 -7.77 -4.74
C GLY A 79 11.74 -9.19 -5.25
N THR A 80 12.33 -10.22 -4.65
CA THR A 80 12.07 -11.62 -5.03
C THR A 80 10.60 -12.00 -4.81
N LEU A 81 10.03 -12.78 -5.74
CA LEU A 81 8.63 -13.20 -5.69
C LEU A 81 8.44 -14.30 -4.63
N LYS A 82 7.53 -14.07 -3.69
CA LYS A 82 7.22 -14.96 -2.54
C LYS A 82 5.80 -15.50 -2.57
N PHE A 83 4.91 -14.87 -3.31
CA PHE A 83 3.49 -15.22 -3.35
C PHE A 83 3.09 -15.80 -4.70
N GLY A 84 3.94 -16.68 -5.26
CA GLY A 84 3.68 -17.32 -6.55
C GLY A 84 3.53 -16.34 -7.72
N GLY A 85 4.19 -15.18 -7.64
CA GLY A 85 4.09 -14.11 -8.65
C GLY A 85 2.98 -13.09 -8.39
N LEU A 86 2.18 -13.25 -7.33
CA LEU A 86 1.13 -12.30 -6.94
C LEU A 86 1.64 -11.16 -6.04
N ASP A 87 2.95 -11.06 -5.84
CA ASP A 87 3.63 -10.08 -4.98
C ASP A 87 3.30 -8.62 -5.32
N PHE A 88 2.89 -8.34 -6.56
CA PHE A 88 2.52 -7.00 -7.00
C PHE A 88 1.16 -6.55 -6.43
N LEU A 89 0.30 -7.46 -5.98
CA LEU A 89 -1.10 -7.14 -5.63
C LEU A 89 -1.21 -6.13 -4.49
N GLY A 90 -0.35 -6.23 -3.47
CA GLY A 90 -0.35 -5.26 -2.36
C GLY A 90 -0.10 -3.84 -2.84
N GLY A 91 1.00 -3.63 -3.58
CA GLY A 91 1.32 -2.33 -4.16
C GLY A 91 0.31 -1.88 -5.21
N ALA A 92 -0.27 -2.81 -5.98
CA ALA A 92 -1.26 -2.52 -7.01
C ALA A 92 -2.57 -1.98 -6.39
N LEU A 93 -3.08 -2.63 -5.34
CA LEU A 93 -4.27 -2.14 -4.62
C LEU A 93 -4.00 -0.82 -3.89
N ASN A 94 -2.80 -0.63 -3.34
CA ASN A 94 -2.39 0.65 -2.77
C ASN A 94 -2.43 1.78 -3.82
N VAL A 95 -1.68 1.64 -4.92
CA VAL A 95 -1.64 2.66 -5.98
C VAL A 95 -3.02 2.89 -6.59
N ALA A 96 -3.82 1.83 -6.80
CA ALA A 96 -5.19 1.96 -7.28
C ALA A 96 -6.05 2.76 -6.29
N LEU A 97 -5.94 2.49 -4.98
CA LEU A 97 -6.70 3.18 -3.94
C LEU A 97 -6.39 4.67 -3.94
N ILE A 98 -5.10 5.01 -3.93
CA ILE A 98 -4.64 6.39 -3.97
C ILE A 98 -5.16 7.06 -5.26
N SER A 99 -5.01 6.38 -6.40
CA SER A 99 -5.48 6.88 -7.70
C SER A 99 -6.97 7.19 -7.74
N LEU A 100 -7.80 6.37 -7.08
CA LEU A 100 -9.24 6.59 -6.95
C LEU A 100 -9.53 7.78 -6.05
N LEU A 101 -8.86 7.89 -4.91
CA LEU A 101 -9.03 8.99 -3.96
C LEU A 101 -8.70 10.35 -4.57
N ILE A 102 -7.57 10.46 -5.27
CA ILE A 102 -7.17 11.71 -5.93
C ILE A 102 -8.17 12.12 -7.02
N ARG A 103 -8.89 11.16 -7.59
CA ARG A 103 -9.92 11.36 -8.62
C ARG A 103 -11.33 11.58 -8.03
N GLY A 104 -11.45 11.70 -6.70
CA GLY A 104 -12.75 11.85 -6.04
C GLY A 104 -13.62 10.59 -6.08
N ARG A 105 -13.12 9.45 -6.56
CA ARG A 105 -13.82 8.16 -6.65
C ARG A 105 -13.78 7.42 -5.31
N ARG A 106 -14.18 8.14 -4.25
CA ARG A 106 -14.05 7.69 -2.86
C ARG A 106 -14.91 6.48 -2.53
N THR A 107 -16.10 6.39 -3.09
CA THR A 107 -16.98 5.22 -2.90
C THR A 107 -16.29 3.95 -3.38
N GLU A 108 -15.68 3.98 -4.56
CA GLU A 108 -14.94 2.83 -5.09
C GLU A 108 -13.70 2.49 -4.26
N ALA A 109 -12.95 3.51 -3.82
CA ALA A 109 -11.81 3.30 -2.92
C ALA A 109 -12.25 2.65 -1.60
N THR A 110 -13.40 3.06 -1.07
CA THR A 110 -14.00 2.50 0.15
C THR A 110 -14.46 1.06 -0.06
N LEU A 111 -15.18 0.78 -1.15
CA LEU A 111 -15.61 -0.57 -1.51
C LEU A 111 -14.43 -1.52 -1.69
N MET A 112 -13.38 -1.07 -2.38
CA MET A 112 -12.16 -1.85 -2.54
C MET A 112 -11.50 -2.16 -1.19
N TYR A 113 -11.37 -1.16 -0.32
CA TYR A 113 -10.79 -1.35 1.01
C TYR A 113 -11.61 -2.32 1.86
N VAL A 114 -12.93 -2.15 1.90
CA VAL A 114 -13.86 -3.01 2.66
C VAL A 114 -13.86 -4.43 2.09
N ALA A 115 -13.84 -4.60 0.76
CA ALA A 115 -13.76 -5.91 0.13
C ALA A 115 -12.47 -6.64 0.54
N THR A 116 -11.32 -5.95 0.53
CA THR A 116 -10.05 -6.55 0.98
C THR A 116 -10.08 -6.92 2.46
N LEU A 117 -10.66 -6.08 3.33
CA LEU A 117 -10.86 -6.46 4.75
C LEU A 117 -11.77 -7.69 4.87
N GLY A 118 -12.85 -7.75 4.09
CA GLY A 118 -13.75 -8.89 4.06
C GLY A 118 -13.03 -10.18 3.67
N LEU A 119 -12.20 -10.14 2.62
CA LEU A 119 -11.37 -11.27 2.19
C LEU A 119 -10.41 -11.74 3.29
N PHE A 120 -9.84 -10.81 4.07
CA PHE A 120 -9.02 -11.18 5.21
C PHE A 120 -9.84 -11.91 6.29
N VAL A 121 -11.01 -11.38 6.64
CA VAL A 121 -11.85 -11.94 7.73
C VAL A 121 -12.41 -13.32 7.39
N ILE A 122 -12.79 -13.58 6.13
CA ILE A 122 -13.34 -14.88 5.73
C ILE A 122 -12.27 -15.95 5.51
N ASN A 123 -10.99 -15.57 5.40
CA ASN A 123 -9.92 -16.52 5.18
C ASN A 123 -9.63 -17.28 6.49
N PRO A 124 -9.79 -18.62 6.53
CA PRO A 124 -9.62 -19.36 7.77
C PRO A 124 -8.18 -19.32 8.31
N ASN A 125 -7.18 -19.00 7.49
CA ASN A 125 -5.77 -18.98 7.90
C ASN A 125 -5.35 -17.63 8.50
N THR A 126 -6.23 -16.63 8.52
CA THR A 126 -5.99 -15.35 9.19
C THR A 126 -6.45 -15.37 10.65
N GLU A 127 -6.03 -14.38 11.42
CA GLU A 127 -6.42 -14.22 12.82
C GLU A 127 -7.21 -12.93 13.01
N ILE A 128 -8.40 -13.04 13.61
CA ILE A 128 -9.28 -11.88 13.85
C ILE A 128 -8.89 -11.17 15.15
N PHE A 129 -8.54 -11.92 16.19
CA PHE A 129 -8.17 -11.41 17.52
C PHE A 129 -6.81 -11.96 17.94
N VAL A 130 -5.88 -11.09 18.33
CA VAL A 130 -4.51 -11.50 18.67
C VAL A 130 -4.19 -11.19 20.12
N GLY A 131 -3.86 -12.23 20.90
CA GLY A 131 -3.30 -12.06 22.25
C GLY A 131 -3.39 -13.27 23.19
N SER A 132 -4.16 -14.31 22.87
CA SER A 132 -4.12 -15.58 23.61
C SER A 132 -2.86 -16.41 23.31
N ASN A 133 -2.28 -16.23 22.12
CA ASN A 133 -1.14 -17.00 21.58
C ASN A 133 0.18 -16.24 21.60
N LEU A 134 0.41 -15.42 22.63
CA LEU A 134 1.73 -14.88 22.95
C LEU A 134 2.43 -15.64 24.11
N PRO A 135 2.27 -16.99 24.33
CA PRO A 135 2.65 -17.61 25.59
C PRO A 135 4.11 -18.08 25.60
N ASN A 136 4.82 -18.01 24.45
CA ASN A 136 6.15 -18.57 24.26
C ASN A 136 7.25 -17.49 24.19
N LEU A 137 7.00 -16.30 24.75
CA LEU A 137 8.09 -15.35 24.95
C LEU A 137 9.01 -15.88 26.06
N SER A 138 10.27 -16.11 25.72
CA SER A 138 11.30 -16.43 26.70
C SER A 138 11.52 -15.25 27.64
N PRO A 139 11.94 -15.47 28.90
CA PRO A 139 12.44 -14.39 29.76
C PRO A 139 13.49 -13.53 29.00
N PRO A 140 13.45 -12.19 29.11
CA PRO A 140 12.65 -11.39 30.05
C PRO A 140 11.28 -10.95 29.52
N PHE A 141 10.85 -11.36 28.32
CA PHE A 141 9.71 -10.74 27.63
C PHE A 141 8.34 -11.31 28.04
N GLN A 142 8.27 -12.20 29.03
CA GLN A 142 7.03 -12.79 29.53
C GLN A 142 5.97 -11.77 30.00
N TRP A 143 6.38 -10.57 30.42
CA TRP A 143 5.47 -9.49 30.84
C TRP A 143 4.71 -8.83 29.68
N LEU A 144 5.06 -9.11 28.42
CA LEU A 144 4.33 -8.64 27.23
C LEU A 144 3.07 -9.46 26.92
N ARG A 145 2.60 -10.29 27.86
CA ARG A 145 1.40 -11.12 27.69
C ARG A 145 0.17 -10.23 27.53
N LEU A 146 -0.59 -10.43 26.45
CA LEU A 146 -1.80 -9.66 26.18
C LEU A 146 -3.03 -10.32 26.86
N PRO A 147 -3.94 -9.53 27.47
CA PRO A 147 -5.16 -10.05 28.08
C PRO A 147 -6.19 -10.57 27.05
N SER A 148 -7.17 -11.35 27.52
CA SER A 148 -8.27 -11.93 26.73
C SER A 148 -9.63 -11.33 27.16
N PRO A 149 -10.57 -11.02 26.22
CA PRO A 149 -10.43 -11.21 24.78
C PRO A 149 -9.43 -10.21 24.18
N PRO A 150 -8.62 -10.64 23.20
CA PRO A 150 -7.55 -9.79 22.71
C PRO A 150 -8.01 -8.62 21.85
N VAL A 151 -7.07 -7.70 21.55
CA VAL A 151 -7.28 -6.61 20.60
C VAL A 151 -7.50 -7.19 19.18
N PRO A 152 -8.45 -6.66 18.38
CA PRO A 152 -8.62 -7.07 16.99
C PRO A 152 -7.33 -6.87 16.19
N TYR A 153 -6.89 -7.88 15.43
CA TYR A 153 -5.69 -7.78 14.59
C TYR A 153 -5.75 -6.56 13.66
N LEU A 154 -6.93 -6.34 13.08
CA LEU A 154 -7.22 -5.31 12.10
C LEU A 154 -7.42 -3.91 12.70
N TRP A 155 -7.14 -3.65 13.98
CA TRP A 155 -7.41 -2.36 14.63
C TRP A 155 -6.89 -1.15 13.83
N LEU A 156 -5.63 -1.16 13.37
CA LEU A 156 -5.06 -0.04 12.62
C LEU A 156 -5.67 0.07 11.20
N HIS A 157 -6.14 -1.06 10.65
CA HIS A 157 -6.83 -1.09 9.36
C HIS A 157 -8.23 -0.48 9.48
N LEU A 158 -8.91 -0.68 10.61
CA LEU A 158 -10.19 -0.03 10.93
C LEU A 158 -9.99 1.47 11.15
N VAL A 159 -8.88 1.88 11.78
CA VAL A 159 -8.50 3.30 11.88
C VAL A 159 -8.29 3.89 10.49
N ALA A 160 -7.57 3.20 9.59
CA ALA A 160 -7.40 3.66 8.22
C ALA A 160 -8.72 3.67 7.42
N LEU A 161 -9.64 2.74 7.65
CA LEU A 161 -10.98 2.80 7.09
C LEU A 161 -11.74 4.04 7.60
N ALA A 162 -11.65 4.34 8.91
CA ALA A 162 -12.24 5.54 9.48
C ALA A 162 -11.66 6.81 8.87
N VAL A 163 -10.34 6.89 8.67
CA VAL A 163 -9.67 8.00 7.98
C VAL A 163 -10.13 8.10 6.53
N LEU A 164 -10.22 6.96 5.81
CA LEU A 164 -10.70 6.88 4.44
C LEU A 164 -12.12 7.45 4.29
N VAL A 165 -13.03 7.10 5.21
CA VAL A 165 -14.41 7.58 5.22
C VAL A 165 -14.61 8.87 6.03
N SER A 166 -13.55 9.51 6.52
CA SER A 166 -13.63 10.80 7.19
C SER A 166 -13.61 11.97 6.18
N PRO A 167 -13.89 13.22 6.60
CA PRO A 167 -13.72 14.40 5.73
C PRO A 167 -12.30 14.60 5.19
N LEU A 168 -11.26 13.98 5.79
CA LEU A 168 -9.86 14.14 5.42
C LEU A 168 -9.56 13.75 3.96
N THR A 169 -10.39 12.90 3.35
CA THR A 169 -10.21 12.45 1.96
C THR A 169 -11.06 13.22 0.93
N ARG A 170 -11.91 14.18 1.32
CA ARG A 170 -12.86 14.85 0.40
C ARG A 170 -12.16 15.78 -0.60
N ASN A 171 -11.14 16.52 -0.15
CA ASN A 171 -10.49 17.58 -0.96
C ASN A 171 -9.01 17.26 -1.24
N LEU A 172 -8.70 15.97 -1.41
CA LEU A 172 -7.32 15.55 -1.66
C LEU A 172 -6.78 16.18 -2.95
N ARG A 173 -7.59 16.21 -4.02
CA ARG A 173 -7.22 16.84 -5.30
C ARG A 173 -6.68 18.26 -5.11
N ASP A 174 -7.45 19.09 -4.42
CA ASP A 174 -7.09 20.50 -4.22
C ASP A 174 -5.85 20.64 -3.36
N SER A 175 -5.69 19.75 -2.37
CA SER A 175 -4.48 19.71 -1.54
C SER A 175 -3.21 19.42 -2.35
N PHE A 176 -3.28 18.57 -3.37
CA PHE A 176 -2.14 18.26 -4.25
C PHE A 176 -1.88 19.34 -5.30
N VAL A 177 -2.93 19.96 -5.86
CA VAL A 177 -2.79 20.92 -6.98
C VAL A 177 -2.62 22.35 -6.51
N PHE A 178 -3.38 22.78 -5.50
CA PHE A 178 -3.48 24.19 -5.08
C PHE A 178 -3.05 24.42 -3.63
N GLY A 179 -3.02 23.38 -2.80
CA GLY A 179 -2.74 23.48 -1.36
C GLY A 179 -1.34 24.03 -1.05
N ALA A 180 -1.18 24.62 0.14
CA ALA A 180 0.14 25.00 0.62
C ALA A 180 1.00 23.75 0.84
N ARG A 181 2.32 23.94 1.01
CA ARG A 181 3.26 22.82 1.27
C ARG A 181 2.80 21.92 2.41
N ARG A 182 2.25 22.51 3.48
CA ARG A 182 1.72 21.78 4.64
C ARG A 182 0.48 20.96 4.29
N ASP A 183 -0.41 21.47 3.44
CA ASP A 183 -1.64 20.78 3.04
C ASP A 183 -1.32 19.60 2.12
N LEU A 184 -0.38 19.78 1.19
CA LEU A 184 0.14 18.69 0.37
C LEU A 184 0.76 17.59 1.24
N ALA A 185 1.61 17.95 2.20
CA ALA A 185 2.23 16.98 3.10
C ALA A 185 1.20 16.21 3.95
N LYS A 186 0.16 16.90 4.44
CA LYS A 186 -0.97 16.25 5.13
C LYS A 186 -1.73 15.30 4.18
N ALA A 187 -1.95 15.71 2.94
CA ALA A 187 -2.63 14.86 1.96
C ALA A 187 -1.79 13.61 1.65
N VAL A 188 -0.46 13.74 1.49
CA VAL A 188 0.47 12.62 1.37
C VAL A 188 0.37 11.70 2.58
N LEU A 189 0.41 12.24 3.81
CA LEU A 189 0.27 11.47 5.04
C LEU A 189 -1.01 10.63 5.05
N VAL A 190 -2.15 11.24 4.69
CA VAL A 190 -3.45 10.58 4.66
C VAL A 190 -3.49 9.45 3.63
N VAL A 191 -3.08 9.72 2.38
CA VAL A 191 -3.15 8.69 1.33
C VAL A 191 -2.10 7.60 1.52
N ALA A 192 -0.91 7.93 2.03
CA ALA A 192 0.11 6.96 2.39
C ALA A 192 -0.38 6.05 3.51
N PHE A 193 -0.99 6.60 4.57
CA PHE A 193 -1.52 5.80 5.66
C PHE A 193 -2.58 4.79 5.19
N ILE A 194 -3.58 5.24 4.43
CA ILE A 194 -4.63 4.36 3.92
C ILE A 194 -4.06 3.34 2.92
N GLY A 195 -3.21 3.79 2.00
CA GLY A 195 -2.54 2.97 0.99
C GLY A 195 -1.69 1.87 1.61
N THR A 196 -0.87 2.21 2.59
CA THR A 196 -0.02 1.28 3.33
C THR A 196 -0.84 0.25 4.13
N MET A 197 -2.00 0.63 4.67
CA MET A 197 -2.88 -0.36 5.33
C MET A 197 -3.53 -1.33 4.34
N ILE A 198 -4.00 -0.86 3.17
CA ILE A 198 -4.57 -1.79 2.17
C ILE A 198 -3.49 -2.73 1.60
N GLU A 199 -2.27 -2.22 1.38
CA GLU A 199 -1.12 -3.03 0.97
C GLU A 199 -0.84 -4.13 1.99
N HIS A 200 -0.83 -3.76 3.28
CA HIS A 200 -0.55 -4.68 4.36
C HIS A 200 -1.58 -5.81 4.49
N VAL A 201 -2.87 -5.48 4.52
CA VAL A 201 -3.92 -6.52 4.62
C VAL A 201 -3.90 -7.43 3.40
N THR A 202 -3.60 -6.90 2.21
CA THR A 202 -3.43 -7.69 0.99
C THR A 202 -2.26 -8.66 1.12
N GLY A 203 -1.11 -8.18 1.61
CA GLY A 203 0.04 -9.02 1.94
C GLY A 203 -0.30 -10.11 2.96
N GLY A 204 -1.09 -9.77 3.98
CA GLY A 204 -1.59 -10.72 4.97
C GLY A 204 -2.47 -11.83 4.37
N ILE A 205 -3.36 -11.48 3.43
CA ILE A 205 -4.18 -12.47 2.70
C ILE A 205 -3.29 -13.41 1.89
N LEU A 206 -2.30 -12.86 1.17
CA LEU A 206 -1.37 -13.66 0.37
C LEU A 206 -0.52 -14.58 1.26
N PHE A 207 0.00 -14.06 2.36
CA PHE A 207 0.75 -14.83 3.35
C PHE A 207 -0.07 -16.00 3.90
N ALA A 208 -1.30 -15.74 4.35
CA ALA A 208 -2.19 -16.76 4.88
C ALA A 208 -2.56 -17.82 3.82
N SER A 209 -2.67 -17.40 2.55
CA SER A 209 -2.97 -18.28 1.43
C SER A 209 -1.79 -19.20 1.07
N VAL A 210 -0.55 -18.69 1.15
CA VAL A 210 0.65 -19.46 0.80
C VAL A 210 1.11 -20.36 1.95
N VAL A 211 1.10 -19.86 3.18
CA VAL A 211 1.57 -20.61 4.36
C VAL A 211 0.50 -21.57 4.89
N GLY A 212 -0.79 -21.30 4.61
CA GLY A 212 -1.89 -22.13 5.07
C GLY A 212 -2.09 -22.03 6.58
N ALA A 213 -2.54 -23.12 7.21
CA ALA A 213 -2.85 -23.15 8.65
C ALA A 213 -1.66 -22.74 9.54
N GLY A 214 -0.43 -22.95 9.08
CA GLY A 214 0.80 -22.53 9.77
C GLY A 214 0.93 -21.01 9.93
N ALA A 215 0.22 -20.21 9.14
CA ALA A 215 0.23 -18.75 9.25
C ALA A 215 -0.22 -18.27 10.64
N ARG A 216 -1.10 -19.05 11.29
CA ARG A 216 -1.72 -18.65 12.56
C ARG A 216 -0.74 -18.40 13.70
N SER A 217 0.40 -19.11 13.70
CA SER A 217 1.43 -18.94 14.73
C SER A 217 2.23 -17.63 14.59
N PHE A 218 2.18 -16.97 13.44
CA PHE A 218 2.95 -15.76 13.17
C PHE A 218 2.18 -14.45 13.41
N TRP A 219 0.84 -14.47 13.40
CA TRP A 219 0.04 -13.26 13.63
C TRP A 219 0.35 -12.53 14.94
N PRO A 220 0.66 -13.18 16.08
CA PRO A 220 1.13 -12.50 17.28
C PRO A 220 2.36 -11.62 17.07
N ALA A 221 3.38 -12.15 16.38
CA ALA A 221 4.60 -11.40 16.08
C ALA A 221 4.31 -10.29 15.06
N ILE A 222 3.58 -10.59 13.99
CA ILE A 222 3.21 -9.61 12.97
C ILE A 222 2.41 -8.47 13.61
N PHE A 223 1.45 -8.77 14.48
CA PHE A 223 0.63 -7.80 15.20
C PHE A 223 1.45 -6.75 15.96
N LEU A 224 2.54 -7.18 16.61
CA LEU A 224 3.41 -6.30 17.37
C LEU A 224 4.27 -5.43 16.45
N VAL A 225 4.77 -5.99 15.35
CA VAL A 225 5.78 -5.34 14.51
C VAL A 225 5.14 -4.43 13.45
N TYR A 226 4.01 -4.83 12.84
CA TYR A 226 3.44 -4.10 11.71
C TYR A 226 3.14 -2.63 12.02
N PRO A 227 2.63 -2.21 13.20
CA PRO A 227 2.33 -0.79 13.42
C PRO A 227 3.59 0.08 13.29
N PHE A 228 4.76 -0.43 13.71
CA PHE A 228 6.04 0.27 13.58
C PHE A 228 6.51 0.33 12.13
N GLU A 229 6.52 -0.81 11.43
CA GLU A 229 6.89 -0.86 10.01
C GLU A 229 6.02 0.09 9.16
N ARG A 230 4.70 0.08 9.38
CA ARG A 230 3.78 0.93 8.62
C ARG A 230 3.97 2.40 8.97
N THR A 231 4.30 2.72 10.23
CA THR A 231 4.67 4.09 10.63
C THR A 231 5.91 4.58 9.87
N ILE A 232 6.95 3.76 9.76
CA ILE A 232 8.17 4.08 9.00
C ILE A 232 7.85 4.33 7.53
N ILE A 233 7.05 3.46 6.89
CA ILE A 233 6.66 3.64 5.48
C ILE A 233 5.88 4.95 5.27
N VAL A 234 4.92 5.25 6.15
CA VAL A 234 4.08 6.44 6.04
C VAL A 234 4.89 7.72 6.22
N PHE A 235 5.76 7.78 7.23
CA PHE A 235 6.63 8.95 7.42
C PHE A 235 7.69 9.06 6.32
N GLY A 236 8.25 7.94 5.86
CA GLY A 236 9.14 7.92 4.69
C GLY A 236 8.44 8.47 3.45
N ALA A 237 7.16 8.13 3.25
CA ALA A 237 6.35 8.64 2.14
C ALA A 237 6.14 10.15 2.26
N VAL A 238 5.85 10.67 3.45
CA VAL A 238 5.76 12.12 3.66
C VAL A 238 7.09 12.82 3.36
N LEU A 239 8.21 12.27 3.82
CA LEU A 239 9.54 12.85 3.63
C LEU A 239 9.97 12.88 2.17
N LEU A 240 9.73 11.79 1.41
CA LEU A 240 10.17 11.68 0.02
C LEU A 240 9.12 12.18 -0.99
N CYS A 241 7.86 11.79 -0.84
CA CYS A 241 6.83 12.11 -1.82
C CYS A 241 6.41 13.58 -1.76
N SER A 242 6.37 14.20 -0.59
CA SER A 242 5.94 15.60 -0.47
C SER A 242 6.82 16.57 -1.29
N PRO A 243 8.16 16.57 -1.18
CA PRO A 243 8.99 17.44 -2.01
C PRO A 243 8.92 17.07 -3.49
N LEU A 244 8.86 15.78 -3.84
CA LEU A 244 8.73 15.33 -5.24
C LEU A 244 7.43 15.83 -5.88
N LEU A 245 6.30 15.68 -5.18
CA LEU A 245 4.98 16.11 -5.64
C LEU A 245 4.83 17.62 -5.65
N LEU A 246 5.50 18.32 -4.72
CA LEU A 246 5.56 19.78 -4.75
C LEU A 246 6.33 20.28 -5.98
N ALA A 247 7.50 19.70 -6.25
CA ALA A 247 8.34 20.06 -7.41
C ALA A 247 7.68 19.74 -8.75
N SER A 248 6.76 18.78 -8.78
CA SER A 248 6.06 18.32 -9.99
C SER A 248 4.61 18.79 -10.07
N ARG A 249 4.20 19.73 -9.23
CA ARG A 249 2.82 20.23 -9.13
C ARG A 249 2.25 20.73 -10.45
N ASP A 250 3.03 21.49 -11.21
CA ASP A 250 2.59 22.01 -12.50
C ASP A 250 2.29 20.89 -13.51
N LEU A 251 3.06 19.80 -13.44
CA LEU A 251 2.83 18.62 -14.27
C LEU A 251 1.52 17.91 -13.86
N ILE A 252 1.25 17.81 -12.56
CA ILE A 252 0.00 17.24 -12.02
C ILE A 252 -1.20 18.06 -12.55
N ALA A 253 -1.14 19.38 -12.43
CA ALA A 253 -2.20 20.27 -12.90
C ALA A 253 -2.47 20.08 -14.40
N ARG A 254 -1.42 20.11 -15.23
CA ARG A 254 -1.51 19.97 -16.69
C ARG A 254 -2.03 18.61 -17.15
N TYR A 255 -1.58 17.52 -16.52
CA TYR A 255 -2.00 16.17 -16.89
C TYR A 255 -3.47 15.91 -16.54
N ARG A 256 -3.96 16.52 -15.46
CA ARG A 256 -5.34 16.34 -14.98
C ARG A 256 -6.39 17.09 -15.78
N LEU A 257 -6.05 18.25 -16.33
CA LEU A 257 -6.93 18.98 -17.25
C LEU A 257 -7.23 18.20 -18.54
N GLN A 258 -6.49 17.11 -18.82
CA GLN A 258 -6.70 16.25 -20.00
C GLN A 258 -7.55 15.00 -19.69
N GLU A 259 -7.90 14.73 -18.43
CA GLU A 259 -8.77 13.61 -18.02
C GLU A 259 -10.25 14.00 -17.87
N THR A 260 -10.56 15.31 -17.80
CA THR A 260 -11.92 15.89 -17.78
C THR A 260 -12.39 16.27 -19.17
#